data_AF-A0A0A8JFD4-F1
#
_entry.id   AF-A0A0A8JFD4-F1
#
_cell.length_a   1.000
_cell.length_b   1.000
_cell.length_c   1.000
_cell.angle_alpha   90.00
_cell.angle_beta   90.00
_cell.angle_gamma   90.00
#
_symmetry.space_group_name_H-M   'P 1'
#
loop_
_entity.id
_entity.type
_entity.pdbx_description
1 polymer ?
#
loop_
_entity_poly.entity_id
_entity_poly.type
_entity_poly.pdbx_seq_one_letter_code
_entity_poly.pdbx_strand_id
1 'polypeptide(L)'
;MKQLLGNKKAWVGLLILFALAFPMLVGNSGYFMTLFVLACVYVIAAMALNLLVGFGGQISVGNAAFLVIGGYTVAILAGKYNLPIWLLLPLSGVVTGVIGLVIGLPAVRLSGHFLAVATLGFGLSVPQIVLNWDTVTNGYSGLSVTRPAFLSSDIQFFYVVVLITLLIIWVMNNIVKSGLGRAFVAIRDSEVAAQANGIHIAFNKTMMFVISAFFTGIAGGLYAYWIGFVSPDDFSIVTSLMLLAMIVVGGMASIPGAIIGAVLFTIIPHFTNAFVGITNIVIGLAVVLVLFFRPKGIVSLFDFAKKPHSKQEPSEPASASASVKGVARDVNL
;
A
#
# COMPACT_ATOMS: atom_id res chain seq x y z
N MET A 1 1.41 -9.93 32.11
CA MET A 1 0.73 -9.89 30.79
C MET A 1 0.52 -8.46 30.25
N LYS A 2 0.19 -7.44 31.06
CA LYS A 2 0.02 -6.04 30.61
C LYS A 2 1.31 -5.30 30.17
N GLN A 3 2.50 -5.73 30.59
CA GLN A 3 3.77 -5.11 30.19
C GLN A 3 4.25 -5.52 28.78
N LEU A 4 3.81 -6.66 28.25
CA LEU A 4 4.14 -7.08 26.87
C LEU A 4 3.34 -6.30 25.81
N LEU A 5 2.20 -5.74 26.19
CA LEU A 5 1.34 -4.92 25.34
C LEU A 5 1.87 -3.50 25.10
N GLY A 6 2.85 -3.03 25.88
CA GLY A 6 3.38 -1.65 25.80
C GLY A 6 4.55 -1.47 24.82
N ASN A 7 5.21 -2.56 24.41
CA ASN A 7 6.41 -2.46 23.59
C ASN A 7 6.08 -2.81 22.13
N LYS A 8 6.01 -1.79 21.25
CA LYS A 8 5.79 -1.99 19.80
C LYS A 8 6.76 -3.03 19.19
N LYS A 9 7.96 -3.17 19.77
CA LYS A 9 8.96 -4.17 19.37
C LYS A 9 8.54 -5.60 19.72
N ALA A 10 7.84 -5.81 20.84
CA ALA A 10 7.36 -7.12 21.26
C ALA A 10 6.20 -7.61 20.38
N TRP A 11 5.27 -6.72 20.01
CA TRP A 11 4.18 -7.04 19.07
C TRP A 11 4.69 -7.40 17.67
N VAL A 12 5.67 -6.65 17.17
CA VAL A 12 6.32 -6.98 15.88
C VAL A 12 7.06 -8.32 15.98
N GLY A 13 7.76 -8.57 17.09
CA GLY A 13 8.41 -9.86 17.33
C GLY A 13 7.42 -11.04 17.39
N LEU A 14 6.24 -10.83 17.98
CA LEU A 14 5.18 -11.84 18.06
C LEU A 14 4.53 -12.12 16.70
N LEU A 15 4.32 -11.09 15.88
CA LEU A 15 3.85 -11.26 14.50
C LEU A 15 4.86 -12.01 13.62
N ILE A 16 6.15 -11.70 13.79
CA ILE A 16 7.24 -12.40 13.08
C ILE A 16 7.31 -13.87 13.52
N LEU A 17 7.22 -14.13 14.84
CA LEU A 17 7.22 -15.47 15.39
C LEU A 17 6.00 -16.28 14.89
N PHE A 18 4.83 -15.65 14.86
CA PHE A 18 3.61 -16.28 14.34
C PHE A 18 3.73 -16.60 12.85
N ALA A 19 4.24 -15.67 12.03
CA ALA A 19 4.45 -15.90 10.60
C ALA A 19 5.45 -17.05 10.33
N LEU A 20 6.50 -17.17 11.14
CA LEU A 20 7.50 -18.24 11.03
C LEU A 20 7.00 -19.60 11.54
N ALA A 21 6.16 -19.61 12.58
CA ALA A 21 5.57 -20.81 13.15
C ALA A 21 4.32 -21.30 12.39
N PHE A 22 3.76 -20.47 11.50
CA PHE A 22 2.51 -20.78 10.79
C PHE A 22 2.54 -22.12 10.02
N PRO A 23 3.60 -22.46 9.26
CA PRO A 23 3.66 -23.76 8.56
C PRO A 23 3.68 -24.96 9.52
N MET A 24 4.20 -24.80 10.73
CA MET A 24 4.25 -25.86 11.74
C MET A 24 2.90 -26.08 12.43
N LEU A 25 2.06 -25.05 12.52
CA LEU A 25 0.75 -25.12 13.19
C LEU A 25 -0.35 -25.68 12.28
N VAL A 26 -0.30 -25.36 11.00
CA VAL A 26 -1.40 -25.61 10.05
C VAL A 26 -1.21 -26.91 9.26
N GLY A 27 -0.04 -27.56 9.41
CA GLY A 27 0.35 -28.70 8.60
C GLY A 27 0.49 -28.31 7.12
N ASN A 28 0.94 -29.23 6.27
CA ASN A 28 1.19 -28.99 4.85
C ASN A 28 -0.11 -28.83 4.00
N SER A 29 -1.10 -28.12 4.53
CA SER A 29 -2.34 -27.81 3.81
C SER A 29 -2.07 -26.65 2.84
N GLY A 30 -1.87 -26.97 1.57
CA GLY A 30 -1.53 -26.00 0.51
C GLY A 30 -2.53 -24.84 0.39
N TYR A 31 -3.76 -25.05 0.84
CA TYR A 31 -4.80 -24.02 0.88
C TYR A 31 -4.50 -22.86 1.83
N PHE A 32 -4.28 -23.14 3.13
CA PHE A 32 -4.00 -22.09 4.12
C PHE A 32 -2.67 -21.39 3.83
N MET A 33 -1.74 -22.13 3.26
CA MET A 33 -0.48 -21.60 2.77
C MET A 33 -0.68 -20.58 1.66
N THR A 34 -1.55 -20.88 0.70
CA THR A 34 -1.92 -19.95 -0.36
C THR A 34 -2.58 -18.70 0.18
N LEU A 35 -3.52 -18.84 1.12
CA LEU A 35 -4.15 -17.68 1.76
C LEU A 35 -3.13 -16.78 2.46
N PHE A 36 -2.16 -17.36 3.16
CA PHE A 36 -1.14 -16.60 3.87
C PHE A 36 -0.14 -15.92 2.93
N VAL A 37 0.29 -16.60 1.87
CA VAL A 37 1.18 -16.02 0.86
C VAL A 37 0.49 -14.88 0.13
N LEU A 38 -0.78 -15.05 -0.27
CA LEU A 38 -1.56 -13.98 -0.86
C LEU A 38 -1.73 -12.80 0.11
N ALA A 39 -1.94 -13.06 1.41
CA ALA A 39 -1.99 -12.00 2.40
C ALA A 39 -0.66 -11.22 2.46
N CYS A 40 0.47 -11.91 2.42
CA CYS A 40 1.80 -11.26 2.38
C CYS A 40 2.00 -10.40 1.12
N VAL A 41 1.61 -10.91 -0.04
CA VAL A 41 1.65 -10.18 -1.32
C VAL A 41 0.79 -8.91 -1.24
N TYR A 42 -0.46 -9.03 -0.77
CA TYR A 42 -1.34 -7.88 -0.64
C TYR A 42 -0.89 -6.92 0.46
N VAL A 43 -0.22 -7.38 1.52
CA VAL A 43 0.42 -6.51 2.51
C VAL A 43 1.48 -5.62 1.85
N ILE A 44 2.34 -6.18 1.00
CA ILE A 44 3.35 -5.41 0.27
C ILE A 44 2.68 -4.38 -0.64
N ALA A 45 1.70 -4.81 -1.44
CA ALA A 45 0.98 -3.94 -2.37
C ALA A 45 0.20 -2.82 -1.64
N ALA A 46 -0.48 -3.15 -0.54
CA ALA A 46 -1.20 -2.18 0.29
C ALA A 46 -0.24 -1.21 0.97
N MET A 47 0.91 -1.65 1.48
CA MET A 47 1.92 -0.76 2.06
C MET A 47 2.51 0.19 1.02
N ALA A 48 2.80 -0.32 -0.17
CA ALA A 48 3.29 0.49 -1.29
C ALA A 48 2.25 1.56 -1.71
N LEU A 49 0.96 1.18 -1.77
CA LEU A 49 -0.11 2.14 -2.04
C LEU A 49 -0.30 3.14 -0.89
N ASN A 50 -0.18 2.68 0.36
CA ASN A 50 -0.30 3.53 1.54
C ASN A 50 0.83 4.58 1.63
N LEU A 51 2.02 4.28 1.10
CA LEU A 51 3.07 5.27 0.96
C LEU A 51 2.66 6.41 0.02
N LEU A 52 2.05 6.08 -1.12
CA LEU A 52 1.61 7.04 -2.14
C LEU A 52 0.39 7.85 -1.68
N VAL A 53 -0.68 7.15 -1.28
CA VAL A 53 -1.98 7.74 -0.93
C VAL A 53 -1.98 8.25 0.51
N GLY A 54 -1.58 7.40 1.46
CA GLY A 54 -1.67 7.70 2.89
C GLY A 54 -0.64 8.74 3.34
N PHE A 55 0.65 8.47 3.08
CA PHE A 55 1.72 9.39 3.48
C PHE A 55 1.92 10.55 2.50
N GLY A 56 1.81 10.30 1.19
CA GLY A 56 2.03 11.31 0.15
C GLY A 56 0.81 12.13 -0.28
N GLY A 57 -0.40 11.75 0.12
CA GLY A 57 -1.64 12.46 -0.24
C GLY A 57 -2.06 12.34 -1.69
N GLN A 58 -1.39 11.49 -2.48
CA GLN A 58 -1.65 11.34 -3.90
C GLN A 58 -2.68 10.23 -4.11
N ILE A 59 -3.95 10.60 -4.33
CA ILE A 59 -5.02 9.61 -4.58
C ILE A 59 -4.72 8.88 -5.89
N SER A 60 -4.54 7.57 -5.80
CA SER A 60 -4.22 6.69 -6.93
C SER A 60 -5.14 5.47 -6.90
N VAL A 61 -5.73 5.17 -8.05
CA VAL A 61 -6.62 4.01 -8.26
C VAL A 61 -6.10 3.12 -9.41
N GLY A 62 -4.80 3.24 -9.71
CA GLY A 62 -4.14 2.49 -10.79
C GLY A 62 -3.19 1.39 -10.31
N ASN A 63 -3.16 1.05 -9.01
CA ASN A 63 -2.10 0.20 -8.46
C ASN A 63 -2.11 -1.24 -9.00
N ALA A 64 -3.26 -1.76 -9.44
CA ALA A 64 -3.31 -3.07 -10.09
C ALA A 64 -2.51 -3.11 -11.40
N ALA A 65 -2.41 -2.00 -12.15
CA ALA A 65 -1.57 -1.95 -13.33
C ALA A 65 -0.08 -2.15 -13.00
N PHE A 66 0.39 -1.61 -11.87
CA PHE A 66 1.75 -1.87 -11.41
C PHE A 66 1.95 -3.34 -10.97
N LEU A 67 0.92 -3.97 -10.40
CA LEU A 67 0.95 -5.41 -10.10
C LEU A 67 1.06 -6.25 -11.38
N VAL A 68 0.24 -5.97 -12.40
CA VAL A 68 0.29 -6.65 -13.71
C VAL A 68 1.69 -6.56 -14.28
N ILE A 69 2.22 -5.35 -14.39
CA ILE A 69 3.53 -5.11 -15.01
C ILE A 69 4.60 -5.90 -14.26
N GLY A 70 4.56 -5.91 -12.92
CA GLY A 70 5.50 -6.69 -12.11
C GLY A 70 5.39 -8.20 -12.33
N GLY A 71 4.16 -8.73 -12.35
CA GLY A 71 3.89 -10.15 -12.57
C GLY A 71 4.31 -10.62 -13.96
N TYR A 72 3.94 -9.87 -15.00
CA TYR A 72 4.33 -10.16 -16.38
C TYR A 72 5.83 -9.99 -16.62
N THR A 73 6.48 -9.02 -15.98
CA THR A 73 7.94 -8.87 -16.06
C THR A 73 8.60 -10.15 -15.53
N VAL A 74 8.18 -10.65 -14.37
CA VAL A 74 8.70 -11.93 -13.85
C VAL A 74 8.38 -13.08 -14.79
N ALA A 75 7.15 -13.20 -15.29
CA ALA A 75 6.74 -14.31 -16.15
C ALA A 75 7.55 -14.36 -17.45
N ILE A 76 7.73 -13.22 -18.11
CA ILE A 76 8.51 -13.11 -19.36
C ILE A 76 9.98 -13.39 -19.10
N LEU A 77 10.56 -12.80 -18.05
CA LEU A 77 11.98 -12.96 -17.80
C LEU A 77 12.30 -14.36 -17.31
N ALA A 78 11.50 -14.95 -16.43
CA ALA A 78 11.69 -16.34 -15.98
C ALA A 78 11.55 -17.34 -17.13
N GLY A 79 10.63 -17.09 -18.07
CA GLY A 79 10.43 -17.95 -19.24
C GLY A 79 11.57 -17.87 -20.27
N LYS A 80 12.18 -16.68 -20.46
CA LYS A 80 13.25 -16.47 -21.47
C LYS A 80 14.66 -16.63 -20.92
N TYR A 81 14.88 -16.16 -19.70
CA TYR A 81 16.18 -16.12 -19.05
C TYR A 81 16.04 -16.88 -17.73
N ASN A 82 16.71 -18.03 -17.62
CA ASN A 82 16.69 -18.89 -16.42
C ASN A 82 17.49 -18.24 -15.25
N LEU A 83 17.14 -17.00 -14.92
CA LEU A 83 17.80 -16.16 -13.93
C LEU A 83 17.34 -16.54 -12.52
N PRO A 84 18.19 -16.30 -11.50
CA PRO A 84 17.80 -16.55 -10.13
C PRO A 84 16.66 -15.62 -9.71
N ILE A 85 15.72 -16.17 -8.94
CA ILE A 85 14.58 -15.43 -8.36
C ILE A 85 14.99 -14.15 -7.63
N TRP A 86 16.15 -14.18 -6.97
CA TRP A 86 16.72 -13.07 -6.21
C TRP A 86 17.06 -11.86 -7.09
N LEU A 87 17.31 -12.08 -8.38
CA LEU A 87 17.54 -11.01 -9.35
C LEU A 87 16.24 -10.60 -10.04
N LEU A 88 15.38 -11.58 -10.35
CA LEU A 88 14.12 -11.34 -11.06
C LEU A 88 13.13 -10.48 -10.26
N LEU A 89 13.05 -10.67 -8.94
CA LEU A 89 12.13 -9.89 -8.10
C LEU A 89 12.54 -8.40 -7.99
N PRO A 90 13.79 -8.03 -7.66
CA PRO A 90 14.21 -6.64 -7.74
C PRO A 90 14.07 -6.06 -9.14
N LEU A 91 14.35 -6.84 -10.18
CA LEU A 91 14.25 -6.38 -11.56
C LEU A 91 12.81 -6.09 -11.97
N SER A 92 11.83 -6.90 -11.53
CA SER A 92 10.41 -6.58 -11.73
C SER A 92 10.04 -5.28 -11.02
N GLY A 93 10.54 -5.07 -9.81
CA GLY A 93 10.43 -3.79 -9.11
C GLY A 93 11.02 -2.63 -9.90
N VAL A 94 12.23 -2.77 -10.44
CA VAL A 94 12.90 -1.71 -11.23
C VAL A 94 12.10 -1.38 -12.49
N VAL A 95 11.66 -2.38 -13.25
CA VAL A 95 10.85 -2.17 -14.47
C VAL A 95 9.56 -1.45 -14.13
N THR A 96 8.82 -1.91 -13.12
CA THR A 96 7.59 -1.26 -12.68
C THR A 96 7.86 0.14 -12.11
N GLY A 97 8.99 0.34 -11.42
CA GLY A 97 9.44 1.64 -10.91
C GLY A 97 9.75 2.64 -12.03
N VAL A 98 10.33 2.20 -13.14
CA VAL A 98 10.54 3.02 -14.34
C VAL A 98 9.21 3.43 -14.96
N ILE A 99 8.24 2.52 -15.06
CA ILE A 99 6.88 2.89 -15.49
C ILE A 99 6.25 3.87 -14.48
N GLY A 100 6.46 3.65 -13.18
CA GLY A 100 6.06 4.58 -12.13
C GLY A 100 6.68 5.97 -12.28
N LEU A 101 7.92 6.07 -12.76
CA LEU A 101 8.56 7.35 -13.10
C LEU A 101 7.84 8.03 -14.26
N VAL A 102 7.58 7.28 -15.34
CA VAL A 102 6.89 7.79 -16.54
C VAL A 102 5.50 8.32 -16.18
N ILE A 103 4.74 7.62 -15.33
CA ILE A 103 3.42 8.07 -14.85
C ILE A 103 3.54 9.17 -13.79
N GLY A 104 4.58 9.12 -12.97
CA GLY A 104 4.86 10.09 -11.91
C GLY A 104 5.25 11.48 -12.43
N LEU A 105 5.74 11.59 -13.66
CA LEU A 105 6.07 12.87 -14.29
C LEU A 105 4.82 13.71 -14.63
N PRO A 106 3.81 13.19 -15.37
CA PRO A 106 2.51 13.85 -15.53
C PRO A 106 1.80 14.10 -14.20
N ALA A 107 1.94 13.19 -13.24
CA ALA A 107 1.28 13.31 -11.93
C ALA A 107 1.69 14.57 -11.16
N VAL A 108 2.89 15.13 -11.39
CA VAL A 108 3.31 16.41 -10.79
C VAL A 108 2.39 17.56 -11.17
N ARG A 109 1.80 17.52 -12.37
CA ARG A 109 0.93 18.57 -12.91
C ARG A 109 -0.53 18.42 -12.48
N LEU A 110 -0.88 17.29 -11.88
CA LEU A 110 -2.25 16.97 -11.46
C LEU A 110 -2.32 16.97 -9.93
N SER A 111 -3.47 17.34 -9.38
CA SER A 111 -3.73 17.28 -7.95
C SER A 111 -5.14 16.77 -7.66
N GLY A 112 -5.29 16.11 -6.51
CA GLY A 112 -6.57 15.61 -6.01
C GLY A 112 -7.30 14.69 -7.00
N HIS A 113 -8.54 15.05 -7.33
CA HIS A 113 -9.45 14.23 -8.14
C HIS A 113 -8.96 14.01 -9.58
N PHE A 114 -8.26 14.97 -10.17
CA PHE A 114 -7.73 14.81 -11.53
C PHE A 114 -6.64 13.74 -11.59
N LEU A 115 -5.82 13.62 -10.54
CA LEU A 115 -4.83 12.56 -10.44
C LEU A 115 -5.51 11.19 -10.32
N ALA A 116 -6.58 11.10 -9.53
CA ALA A 116 -7.36 9.86 -9.41
C ALA A 116 -7.89 9.40 -10.79
N VAL A 117 -8.49 10.30 -11.58
CA VAL A 117 -8.98 9.98 -12.93
C VAL A 117 -7.85 9.56 -13.87
N ALA A 118 -6.70 10.23 -13.83
CA ALA A 118 -5.54 9.84 -14.65
C ALA A 118 -5.02 8.44 -14.29
N THR A 119 -4.91 8.13 -12.99
CA THR A 119 -4.48 6.80 -12.52
C THR A 119 -5.52 5.71 -12.78
N LEU A 120 -6.82 6.04 -12.79
CA LEU A 120 -7.87 5.14 -13.25
C LEU A 120 -7.69 4.78 -14.72
N GLY A 121 -7.44 5.79 -15.57
CA GLY A 121 -7.14 5.58 -16.99
C GLY A 121 -5.94 4.65 -17.19
N PHE A 122 -4.86 4.85 -16.44
CA PHE A 122 -3.71 3.95 -16.42
C PHE A 122 -4.08 2.53 -15.95
N GLY A 123 -4.84 2.42 -14.85
CA GLY A 123 -5.32 1.17 -14.27
C GLY A 123 -6.19 0.34 -15.21
N LEU A 124 -6.96 1.01 -16.08
CA LEU A 124 -7.78 0.35 -17.11
C LEU A 124 -6.98 0.05 -18.37
N SER A 125 -6.08 0.94 -18.79
CA SER A 125 -5.35 0.79 -20.05
C SER A 125 -4.33 -0.34 -20.01
N VAL A 126 -3.60 -0.52 -18.90
CA VAL A 126 -2.52 -1.51 -18.83
C VAL A 126 -3.01 -2.95 -18.97
N PRO A 127 -4.04 -3.42 -18.23
CA PRO A 127 -4.57 -4.76 -18.44
C PRO A 127 -5.05 -4.98 -19.88
N GLN A 128 -5.66 -3.97 -20.51
CA GLN A 128 -6.11 -4.05 -21.91
C GLN A 128 -4.93 -4.13 -22.90
N ILE A 129 -3.86 -3.38 -22.67
CA ILE A 129 -2.63 -3.49 -23.47
C ILE A 129 -2.05 -4.89 -23.34
N VAL A 130 -1.93 -5.41 -22.11
CA VAL A 130 -1.39 -6.75 -21.85
C VAL A 130 -2.27 -7.83 -22.48
N LEU A 131 -3.60 -7.67 -22.46
CA LEU A 131 -4.54 -8.61 -23.06
C LEU A 131 -4.46 -8.64 -24.59
N ASN A 132 -4.22 -7.50 -25.25
CA ASN A 132 -4.15 -7.41 -26.71
C ASN A 132 -2.74 -7.59 -27.29
N TRP A 133 -1.71 -7.80 -26.44
CA TRP A 133 -0.32 -7.88 -26.86
C TRP A 133 0.16 -9.32 -27.07
N ASP A 134 -0.48 -10.03 -28.00
CA ASP A 134 -0.29 -11.47 -28.22
C ASP A 134 1.19 -11.90 -28.37
N THR A 135 2.03 -11.07 -29.00
CA THR A 135 3.44 -11.40 -29.26
C THR A 135 4.34 -11.47 -28.02
N VAL A 136 3.98 -10.80 -26.93
CA VAL A 136 4.83 -10.68 -25.73
C VAL A 136 4.19 -11.33 -24.51
N THR A 137 2.87 -11.21 -24.37
CA THR A 137 2.13 -11.64 -23.18
C THR A 137 1.31 -12.91 -23.40
N ASN A 138 1.26 -13.43 -24.64
CA ASN A 138 0.31 -14.46 -25.08
C ASN A 138 -1.17 -14.07 -24.86
N GLY A 139 -1.45 -12.77 -24.76
CA GLY A 139 -2.79 -12.20 -24.68
C GLY A 139 -3.68 -12.84 -23.61
N TYR A 140 -4.85 -13.35 -24.02
CA TYR A 140 -5.83 -13.97 -23.13
C TYR A 140 -5.35 -15.29 -22.50
N SER A 141 -4.35 -15.96 -23.10
CA SER A 141 -3.82 -17.22 -22.57
C SER A 141 -2.87 -17.03 -21.38
N GLY A 142 -2.42 -15.80 -21.10
CA GLY A 142 -1.50 -15.50 -20.02
C GLY A 142 -0.15 -16.22 -20.14
N LEU A 143 0.64 -16.14 -19.07
CA LEU A 143 1.97 -16.78 -19.02
C LEU A 143 2.09 -17.66 -17.78
N SER A 144 2.59 -18.88 -17.98
CA SER A 144 2.98 -19.75 -16.87
C SER A 144 4.35 -19.35 -16.33
N VAL A 145 4.52 -19.47 -15.02
CA VAL A 145 5.75 -19.12 -14.32
C VAL A 145 6.24 -20.35 -13.60
N THR A 146 7.35 -20.90 -14.08
CA THR A 146 7.98 -22.05 -13.43
C THR A 146 8.86 -21.59 -12.29
N ARG A 147 8.67 -22.16 -11.11
CA ARG A 147 9.54 -21.92 -9.96
C ARG A 147 10.91 -22.60 -10.19
N PRO A 148 12.02 -21.99 -9.78
CA PRO A 148 13.32 -22.65 -9.82
C PRO A 148 13.33 -23.95 -9.02
N ALA A 149 14.08 -24.96 -9.48
CA ALA A 149 14.09 -26.30 -8.88
C ALA A 149 14.44 -26.32 -7.38
N PHE A 150 15.26 -25.37 -6.93
CA PHE A 150 15.68 -25.21 -5.52
C PHE A 150 14.60 -24.56 -4.62
N LEU A 151 13.49 -24.07 -5.18
CA LEU A 151 12.31 -23.55 -4.47
C LEU A 151 11.03 -24.25 -4.94
N SER A 152 11.15 -25.52 -5.34
CA SER A 152 10.03 -26.34 -5.77
C SER A 152 9.08 -26.67 -4.61
N SER A 153 9.60 -26.76 -3.38
CA SER A 153 8.78 -26.98 -2.19
C SER A 153 8.01 -25.73 -1.81
N ASP A 154 6.68 -25.86 -1.66
CA ASP A 154 5.81 -24.78 -1.20
C ASP A 154 6.31 -24.18 0.11
N ILE A 155 6.80 -25.01 1.05
CA ILE A 155 7.32 -24.59 2.36
C ILE A 155 8.54 -23.69 2.22
N GLN A 156 9.48 -24.07 1.36
CA GLN A 156 10.66 -23.26 1.11
C GLN A 156 10.29 -21.91 0.50
N PHE A 157 9.39 -21.92 -0.50
CA PHE A 157 8.95 -20.70 -1.14
C PHE A 157 8.16 -19.79 -0.19
N PHE A 158 7.32 -20.36 0.68
CA PHE A 158 6.61 -19.62 1.73
C PHE A 158 7.58 -18.84 2.62
N TYR A 159 8.66 -19.49 3.09
CA TYR A 159 9.66 -18.80 3.90
C TYR A 159 10.35 -17.66 3.14
N VAL A 160 10.59 -17.82 1.85
CA VAL A 160 11.11 -16.75 1.00
C VAL A 160 10.14 -15.57 0.92
N VAL A 161 8.85 -15.82 0.69
CA VAL A 161 7.83 -14.76 0.65
C VAL A 161 7.75 -14.02 1.98
N VAL A 162 7.71 -14.75 3.10
CA VAL A 162 7.65 -14.16 4.44
C VAL A 162 8.90 -13.31 4.70
N LEU A 163 10.09 -13.81 4.38
CA LEU A 163 11.34 -13.07 4.55
C LEU A 163 11.33 -11.76 3.73
N ILE A 164 10.93 -11.83 2.46
CA ILE A 164 10.84 -10.64 1.59
C ILE A 164 9.80 -9.66 2.11
N THR A 165 8.66 -10.14 2.59
CA THR A 165 7.61 -9.30 3.18
C THR A 165 8.11 -8.57 4.42
N LEU A 166 8.80 -9.28 5.33
CA LEU A 166 9.40 -8.68 6.52
C LEU A 166 10.49 -7.66 6.17
N LEU A 167 11.33 -7.98 5.18
CA LEU A 167 12.34 -7.07 4.66
C LEU A 167 11.69 -5.79 4.13
N ILE A 168 10.64 -5.90 3.31
CA ILE A 168 9.92 -4.75 2.76
C ILE A 168 9.23 -3.96 3.87
N ILE A 169 8.61 -4.60 4.86
CA ILE A 169 8.03 -3.90 6.02
C ILE A 169 9.10 -3.07 6.73
N TRP A 170 10.29 -3.65 6.95
CA TRP A 170 11.42 -2.96 7.56
C TRP A 170 11.90 -1.78 6.72
N VAL A 171 12.11 -1.98 5.41
CA VAL A 171 12.53 -0.92 4.47
C VAL A 171 11.51 0.21 4.43
N MET A 172 10.21 -0.10 4.32
CA MET A 172 9.13 0.89 4.29
C MET A 172 9.07 1.71 5.58
N ASN A 173 9.25 1.07 6.74
CA ASN A 173 9.30 1.77 8.02
C ASN A 173 10.51 2.71 8.11
N ASN A 174 11.64 2.34 7.50
CA ASN A 174 12.80 3.20 7.41
C ASN A 174 12.54 4.39 6.46
N ILE A 175 11.93 4.15 5.28
CA ILE A 175 11.59 5.20 4.31
C ILE A 175 10.64 6.23 4.94
N VAL A 176 9.56 5.79 5.60
CA VAL A 176 8.59 6.67 6.25
C VAL A 176 9.24 7.54 7.35
N LYS A 177 10.23 7.01 8.07
CA LYS A 177 10.96 7.76 9.12
C LYS A 177 12.09 8.64 8.57
N SER A 178 12.55 8.36 7.35
CA SER A 178 13.64 9.10 6.71
C SER A 178 13.23 10.52 6.30
N GLY A 179 14.19 11.31 5.81
CA GLY A 179 13.92 12.65 5.27
C GLY A 179 12.90 12.64 4.12
N LEU A 180 12.93 11.61 3.26
CA LEU A 180 11.96 11.46 2.17
C LEU A 180 10.54 11.29 2.70
N GLY A 181 10.35 10.42 3.69
CA GLY A 181 9.04 10.20 4.31
C GLY A 181 8.48 11.46 4.98
N ARG A 182 9.33 12.24 5.65
CA ARG A 182 8.92 13.54 6.22
C ARG A 182 8.54 14.56 5.15
N ALA A 183 9.27 14.60 4.03
CA ALA A 183 8.92 15.44 2.90
C ALA A 183 7.57 15.04 2.29
N PHE A 184 7.27 13.74 2.22
CA PHE A 184 5.99 13.25 1.70
C PHE A 184 4.81 13.71 2.55
N VAL A 185 4.94 13.59 3.87
CA VAL A 185 3.91 14.07 4.81
C VAL A 185 3.75 15.59 4.73
N ALA A 186 4.85 16.35 4.62
CA ALA A 186 4.78 17.80 4.47
C ALA A 186 4.03 18.21 3.18
N ILE A 187 4.29 17.55 2.05
CA ILE A 187 3.60 17.79 0.78
C ILE A 187 2.11 17.47 0.89
N ARG A 188 1.77 16.35 1.55
CA ARG A 188 0.37 15.96 1.79
C ARG A 188 -0.38 17.00 2.62
N ASP A 189 0.25 17.54 3.67
CA ASP A 189 -0.40 18.46 4.59
C ASP A 189 -0.57 19.86 3.95
N SER A 190 0.45 20.37 3.25
CA SER A 190 0.33 21.57 2.41
C SER A 190 1.49 21.69 1.43
N GLU A 191 1.19 21.64 0.12
CA GLU A 191 2.19 21.80 -0.93
C GLU A 191 2.88 23.18 -0.86
N VAL A 192 2.10 24.25 -0.61
CA VAL A 192 2.62 25.62 -0.52
C VAL A 192 3.57 25.76 0.67
N ALA A 193 3.22 25.20 1.83
CA ALA A 193 4.08 25.25 3.01
C ALA A 193 5.35 24.40 2.82
N ALA A 194 5.24 23.23 2.20
CA ALA A 194 6.39 22.39 1.88
C ALA A 194 7.37 23.12 0.95
N GLN A 195 6.87 23.80 -0.08
CA GLN A 195 7.69 24.57 -1.01
C GLN A 195 8.40 25.76 -0.33
N ALA A 196 7.70 26.48 0.56
CA ALA A 196 8.30 27.55 1.35
C ALA A 196 9.43 27.07 2.27
N ASN A 197 9.40 25.79 2.68
CA ASN A 197 10.47 25.14 3.45
C ASN A 197 11.57 24.50 2.56
N GLY A 198 11.62 24.84 1.27
CA GLY A 198 12.65 24.35 0.35
C GLY A 198 12.47 22.92 -0.15
N ILE A 199 11.30 22.31 0.04
CA ILE A 199 11.01 20.95 -0.46
C ILE A 199 10.67 21.01 -1.94
N HIS A 200 11.44 20.29 -2.76
CA HIS A 200 11.18 20.20 -4.19
C HIS A 200 9.97 19.29 -4.48
N ILE A 201 8.79 19.89 -4.71
CA ILE A 201 7.51 19.16 -4.85
C ILE A 201 7.58 18.13 -5.99
N ALA A 202 8.02 18.55 -7.18
CA ALA A 202 8.01 17.71 -8.38
C ALA A 202 8.81 16.42 -8.19
N PHE A 203 10.04 16.55 -7.67
CA PHE A 203 10.91 15.41 -7.42
C PHE A 203 10.29 14.44 -6.40
N ASN A 204 9.76 14.96 -5.29
CA ASN A 204 9.19 14.12 -4.25
C ASN A 204 7.89 13.43 -4.70
N LYS A 205 7.01 14.11 -5.44
CA LYS A 205 5.81 13.48 -6.02
C LYS A 205 6.17 12.35 -6.98
N THR A 206 7.11 12.58 -7.90
CA THR A 206 7.57 11.51 -8.81
C THR A 206 8.20 10.36 -8.02
N MET A 207 9.01 10.65 -7.00
CA MET A 207 9.63 9.64 -6.16
C MET A 207 8.61 8.79 -5.38
N MET A 208 7.50 9.38 -4.90
CA MET A 208 6.40 8.62 -4.29
C MET A 208 5.85 7.57 -5.25
N PHE A 209 5.62 7.94 -6.52
CA PHE A 209 5.15 7.03 -7.56
C PHE A 209 6.17 5.93 -7.88
N VAL A 210 7.44 6.29 -8.03
CA VAL A 210 8.52 5.31 -8.31
C VAL A 210 8.63 4.28 -7.20
N ILE A 211 8.69 4.72 -5.94
CA ILE A 211 8.84 3.83 -4.79
C ILE A 211 7.59 2.94 -4.66
N SER A 212 6.40 3.53 -4.77
CA SER A 212 5.14 2.77 -4.71
C SER A 212 5.05 1.73 -5.83
N ALA A 213 5.37 2.11 -7.06
CA ALA A 213 5.35 1.22 -8.22
C ALA A 213 6.41 0.10 -8.10
N PHE A 214 7.61 0.41 -7.58
CA PHE A 214 8.67 -0.56 -7.36
C PHE A 214 8.24 -1.70 -6.42
N PHE A 215 7.73 -1.35 -5.23
CA PHE A 215 7.30 -2.37 -4.27
C PHE A 215 6.02 -3.09 -4.71
N THR A 216 5.10 -2.40 -5.38
CA THR A 216 3.95 -3.05 -6.02
C THR A 216 4.38 -4.04 -7.10
N GLY A 217 5.40 -3.72 -7.92
CA GLY A 217 5.95 -4.62 -8.92
C GLY A 217 6.57 -5.88 -8.32
N ILE A 218 7.24 -5.77 -7.18
CA ILE A 218 7.74 -6.93 -6.42
C ILE A 218 6.57 -7.80 -5.94
N ALA A 219 5.50 -7.18 -5.41
CA ALA A 219 4.30 -7.93 -4.99
C ALA A 219 3.68 -8.71 -6.16
N GLY A 220 3.56 -8.10 -7.34
CA GLY A 220 3.07 -8.77 -8.55
C GLY A 220 3.98 -9.92 -8.99
N GLY A 221 5.29 -9.76 -8.88
CA GLY A 221 6.26 -10.83 -9.15
C GLY A 221 6.16 -12.01 -8.17
N LEU A 222 5.97 -11.73 -6.89
CA LEU A 222 5.73 -12.77 -5.87
C LEU A 222 4.41 -13.51 -6.10
N TYR A 223 3.36 -12.78 -6.47
CA TYR A 223 2.07 -13.37 -6.87
C TYR A 223 2.26 -14.37 -8.02
N ALA A 224 2.95 -13.93 -9.08
CA ALA A 224 3.21 -14.73 -10.27
C ALA A 224 3.94 -16.04 -9.97
N TYR A 225 4.99 -15.99 -9.13
CA TYR A 225 5.68 -17.20 -8.71
C TYR A 225 4.85 -18.12 -7.81
N TRP A 226 4.01 -17.56 -6.94
CA TRP A 226 3.18 -18.38 -6.06
C TRP A 226 2.08 -19.09 -6.84
N ILE A 227 1.30 -18.36 -7.63
CA ILE A 227 0.20 -18.93 -8.42
C ILE A 227 0.75 -19.79 -9.57
N GLY A 228 1.96 -19.50 -10.06
CA GLY A 228 2.58 -20.21 -11.18
C GLY A 228 1.98 -19.83 -12.54
N PHE A 229 1.12 -18.81 -12.56
CA PHE A 229 0.44 -18.32 -13.75
C PHE A 229 0.07 -16.86 -13.53
N VAL A 230 0.06 -16.08 -14.62
CA VAL A 230 -0.33 -14.67 -14.61
C VAL A 230 -1.33 -14.45 -15.74
N SER A 231 -2.55 -14.01 -15.39
CA SER A 231 -3.57 -13.57 -16.34
C SER A 231 -3.80 -12.05 -16.24
N PRO A 232 -4.15 -11.35 -17.34
CA PRO A 232 -4.55 -9.93 -17.25
C PRO A 232 -5.81 -9.73 -16.39
N ASP A 233 -6.70 -10.72 -16.34
CA ASP A 233 -8.00 -10.64 -15.65
C ASP A 233 -7.86 -10.60 -14.12
N ASP A 234 -6.78 -11.16 -13.56
CA ASP A 234 -6.51 -11.17 -12.11
C ASP A 234 -6.30 -9.75 -11.54
N PHE A 235 -5.95 -8.80 -12.40
CA PHE A 235 -5.53 -7.46 -12.02
C PHE A 235 -6.41 -6.38 -12.64
N SER A 236 -7.70 -6.50 -12.38
CA SER A 236 -8.69 -5.53 -12.84
C SER A 236 -8.71 -4.25 -11.99
N ILE A 237 -9.55 -3.30 -12.40
CA ILE A 237 -9.87 -2.12 -11.61
C ILE A 237 -10.44 -2.47 -10.22
N VAL A 238 -11.15 -3.60 -10.12
CA VAL A 238 -11.69 -4.08 -8.85
C VAL A 238 -10.56 -4.38 -7.87
N THR A 239 -9.45 -4.96 -8.35
CA THR A 239 -8.24 -5.20 -7.55
C THR A 239 -7.62 -3.89 -7.07
N SER A 240 -7.59 -2.84 -7.90
CA SER A 240 -7.11 -1.50 -7.46
C SER A 240 -7.99 -0.89 -6.38
N LEU A 241 -9.32 -0.97 -6.54
CA LEU A 241 -10.27 -0.51 -5.54
C LEU A 241 -10.18 -1.33 -4.24
N MET A 242 -9.93 -2.62 -4.34
CA MET A 242 -9.69 -3.50 -3.20
C MET A 242 -8.43 -3.09 -2.44
N LEU A 243 -7.32 -2.78 -3.13
CA LEU A 243 -6.10 -2.27 -2.50
C LEU A 243 -6.34 -0.92 -1.81
N LEU A 244 -7.12 -0.04 -2.43
CA LEU A 244 -7.53 1.22 -1.82
C LEU A 244 -8.38 0.97 -0.56
N ALA A 245 -9.34 0.05 -0.64
CA ALA A 245 -10.15 -0.37 0.49
C ALA A 245 -9.31 -0.91 1.65
N MET A 246 -8.30 -1.75 1.37
CA MET A 246 -7.37 -2.27 2.37
C MET A 246 -6.72 -1.14 3.18
N ILE A 247 -6.20 -0.10 2.52
CA ILE A 247 -5.50 0.99 3.22
C ILE A 247 -6.47 1.95 3.92
N VAL A 248 -7.65 2.18 3.35
CA VAL A 248 -8.67 3.07 3.92
C VAL A 248 -9.28 2.43 5.17
N VAL A 249 -9.69 1.17 5.08
CA VAL A 249 -10.27 0.40 6.20
C VAL A 249 -9.22 0.10 7.25
N GLY A 250 -8.01 -0.31 6.84
CA GLY A 250 -6.91 -0.56 7.76
C GLY A 250 -6.46 0.69 8.53
N GLY A 251 -6.47 1.84 7.86
CA GLY A 251 -6.10 3.15 8.39
C GLY A 251 -5.04 3.82 7.52
N MET A 252 -5.41 4.95 6.90
CA MET A 252 -4.51 5.72 6.03
C MET A 252 -3.28 6.23 6.80
N ALA A 253 -2.13 6.29 6.12
CA ALA A 253 -0.86 6.75 6.68
C ALA A 253 -0.38 5.93 7.89
N SER A 254 -0.80 4.65 7.98
CA SER A 254 -0.38 3.74 9.03
C SER A 254 0.13 2.42 8.45
N ILE A 255 1.40 2.09 8.73
CA ILE A 255 1.99 0.79 8.36
C ILE A 255 1.21 -0.39 8.98
N PRO A 256 0.97 -0.45 10.32
CA PRO A 256 0.18 -1.54 10.89
C PRO A 256 -1.26 -1.53 10.39
N GLY A 257 -1.83 -0.36 10.07
CA GLY A 257 -3.14 -0.26 9.42
C GLY A 257 -3.18 -0.97 8.08
N ALA A 258 -2.21 -0.70 7.19
CA ALA A 258 -2.11 -1.36 5.89
C ALA A 258 -1.96 -2.89 6.03
N ILE A 259 -1.19 -3.37 7.02
CA ILE A 259 -1.04 -4.81 7.28
C ILE A 259 -2.37 -5.44 7.69
N ILE A 260 -3.07 -4.85 8.68
CA ILE A 260 -4.36 -5.36 9.17
C ILE A 260 -5.39 -5.34 8.05
N GLY A 261 -5.47 -4.25 7.29
CA GLY A 261 -6.38 -4.10 6.16
C GLY A 261 -6.14 -5.16 5.08
N ALA A 262 -4.89 -5.36 4.67
CA ALA A 262 -4.55 -6.37 3.67
C ALA A 262 -4.90 -7.79 4.14
N VAL A 263 -4.56 -8.15 5.38
CA VAL A 263 -4.88 -9.47 5.94
C VAL A 263 -6.41 -9.67 6.00
N LEU A 264 -7.15 -8.68 6.49
CA LEU A 264 -8.60 -8.75 6.61
C LEU A 264 -9.28 -8.93 5.25
N PHE A 265 -8.91 -8.12 4.26
CA PHE A 265 -9.50 -8.22 2.91
C PHE A 265 -8.99 -9.43 2.13
N THR A 266 -7.91 -10.08 2.53
CA THR A 266 -7.52 -11.38 1.96
C THR A 266 -8.37 -12.52 2.55
N ILE A 267 -8.75 -12.42 3.83
CA ILE A 267 -9.55 -13.43 4.53
C ILE A 267 -11.05 -13.31 4.20
N ILE A 268 -11.57 -12.13 3.86
CA ILE A 268 -12.99 -11.98 3.52
C ILE A 268 -13.39 -12.89 2.32
N PRO A 269 -12.72 -12.82 1.15
CA PRO A 269 -13.01 -13.69 0.02
C PRO A 269 -12.97 -15.17 0.37
N HIS A 270 -12.10 -15.58 1.31
CA HIS A 270 -12.01 -16.96 1.75
C HIS A 270 -13.35 -17.50 2.29
N PHE A 271 -14.09 -16.69 3.04
CA PHE A 271 -15.41 -17.08 3.58
C PHE A 271 -16.56 -16.82 2.61
N THR A 272 -16.42 -15.87 1.69
CA THR A 272 -17.51 -15.46 0.78
C THR A 272 -17.49 -16.16 -0.57
N ASN A 273 -16.35 -16.70 -1.01
CA ASN A 273 -16.22 -17.39 -2.30
C ASN A 273 -17.06 -18.67 -2.41
N ALA A 274 -17.60 -19.18 -1.30
CA ALA A 274 -18.61 -20.24 -1.33
C ALA A 274 -19.90 -19.82 -2.05
N PHE A 275 -20.14 -18.51 -2.20
CA PHE A 275 -21.35 -17.95 -2.82
C PHE A 275 -20.98 -17.02 -3.97
N VAL A 276 -21.51 -17.31 -5.16
CA VAL A 276 -21.25 -16.54 -6.38
C VAL A 276 -21.80 -15.12 -6.25
N GLY A 277 -20.98 -14.11 -6.55
CA GLY A 277 -21.38 -12.70 -6.59
C GLY A 277 -21.47 -11.98 -5.24
N ILE A 278 -21.42 -12.70 -4.10
CA ILE A 278 -21.56 -12.11 -2.77
C ILE A 278 -20.26 -11.41 -2.30
N THR A 279 -19.09 -11.91 -2.70
CA THR A 279 -17.79 -11.39 -2.26
C THR A 279 -17.65 -9.87 -2.45
N ASN A 280 -17.96 -9.35 -3.65
CA ASN A 280 -17.81 -7.92 -3.95
C ASN A 280 -18.79 -7.05 -3.14
N ILE A 281 -20.00 -7.56 -2.89
CA ILE A 281 -21.01 -6.88 -2.07
C ILE A 281 -20.54 -6.80 -0.62
N VAL A 282 -20.02 -7.90 -0.07
CA VAL A 282 -19.51 -7.95 1.31
C VAL A 282 -18.30 -7.04 1.48
N ILE A 283 -17.37 -7.01 0.52
CA ILE A 283 -16.23 -6.08 0.50
C ILE A 283 -16.73 -4.63 0.50
N GLY A 284 -17.66 -4.27 -0.39
CA GLY A 284 -18.22 -2.92 -0.45
C GLY A 284 -18.94 -2.51 0.85
N LEU A 285 -19.74 -3.42 1.42
CA LEU A 285 -20.41 -3.22 2.69
C LEU A 285 -19.41 -3.04 3.84
N ALA A 286 -18.36 -3.87 3.90
CA ALA A 286 -17.31 -3.75 4.90
C ALA A 286 -16.61 -2.39 4.85
N VAL A 287 -16.34 -1.88 3.64
CA VAL A 287 -15.78 -0.53 3.45
C VAL A 287 -16.71 0.55 3.99
N VAL A 288 -17.99 0.51 3.61
CA VAL A 288 -19.00 1.50 4.08
C VAL A 288 -19.13 1.46 5.59
N LEU A 289 -19.24 0.27 6.18
CA LEU A 289 -19.37 0.09 7.63
C LEU A 289 -18.15 0.65 8.37
N VAL A 290 -16.93 0.32 7.92
CA VAL A 290 -15.73 0.84 8.61
C VAL A 290 -15.63 2.35 8.45
N LEU A 291 -15.91 2.90 7.27
CA LEU A 291 -15.90 4.35 7.07
C LEU A 291 -16.93 5.08 7.93
N PHE A 292 -18.13 4.49 8.10
CA PHE A 292 -19.19 5.05 8.92
C PHE A 292 -18.87 4.98 10.42
N PHE A 293 -18.42 3.82 10.91
CA PHE A 293 -18.19 3.60 12.35
C PHE A 293 -16.82 4.10 12.82
N ARG A 294 -15.79 4.09 11.96
CA ARG A 294 -14.40 4.36 12.32
C ARG A 294 -13.66 5.09 11.17
N PRO A 295 -13.85 6.41 11.02
CA PRO A 295 -13.22 7.19 9.93
C PRO A 295 -11.69 7.24 10.00
N LYS A 296 -11.07 6.84 11.11
CA LYS A 296 -9.60 6.70 11.25
C LYS A 296 -9.08 5.28 10.92
N GLY A 297 -9.96 4.37 10.49
CA GLY A 297 -9.63 2.97 10.20
C GLY A 297 -9.50 2.08 11.44
N ILE A 298 -9.34 0.77 11.22
CA ILE A 298 -9.30 -0.28 12.25
C ILE A 298 -8.11 -0.09 13.20
N VAL A 299 -7.00 0.46 12.72
CA VAL A 299 -5.82 0.70 13.56
C VAL A 299 -6.10 1.60 14.77
N SER A 300 -7.13 2.46 14.69
CA SER A 300 -7.53 3.34 15.80
C SER A 300 -8.00 2.59 17.05
N LEU A 301 -8.38 1.31 16.94
CA LEU A 301 -8.73 0.45 18.08
C LEU A 301 -7.52 0.20 19.00
N PHE A 302 -6.30 0.19 18.44
CA PHE A 302 -5.08 -0.04 19.21
C PHE A 302 -4.49 1.26 19.79
N ASP A 303 -4.83 2.42 19.23
CA ASP A 303 -4.36 3.72 19.72
C ASP A 303 -5.16 4.26 20.93
N PHE A 304 -6.31 3.65 21.26
CA PHE A 304 -7.13 4.02 22.44
C PHE A 304 -6.40 3.82 23.80
N ALA A 305 -5.24 3.16 23.82
CA ALA A 305 -4.37 3.09 25.00
C ALA A 305 -3.50 4.34 25.22
N LYS A 306 -3.53 5.33 24.31
CA LYS A 306 -2.88 6.63 24.49
C LYS A 306 -3.93 7.71 24.79
N LYS A 307 -3.76 8.33 25.97
CA LYS A 307 -4.59 9.38 26.57
C LYS A 307 -5.19 10.38 25.55
N PRO A 308 -6.43 10.85 25.78
CA PRO A 308 -7.04 11.87 24.94
C PRO A 308 -6.17 13.12 24.97
N HIS A 309 -5.72 13.58 23.80
CA HIS A 309 -5.28 14.96 23.66
C HIS A 309 -6.50 15.83 23.93
N SER A 310 -6.42 16.58 25.02
CA SER A 310 -7.30 17.71 25.29
C SER A 310 -7.42 18.52 24.00
N LYS A 311 -8.66 18.77 23.60
CA LYS A 311 -8.99 19.87 22.69
C LYS A 311 -8.33 21.11 23.31
N GLN A 312 -7.24 21.60 22.72
CA GLN A 312 -6.93 23.01 22.85
C GLN A 312 -8.00 23.72 22.02
N GLU A 313 -8.98 24.28 22.72
CA GLU A 313 -9.82 25.32 22.16
C GLU A 313 -8.91 26.42 21.59
N PRO A 314 -9.30 27.06 20.47
CA PRO A 314 -8.53 28.18 19.94
C PRO A 314 -8.43 29.24 21.03
N SER A 315 -7.20 29.56 21.44
CA SER A 315 -6.97 30.76 22.24
C SER A 315 -7.33 31.95 21.37
N GLU A 316 -8.43 32.60 21.74
CA GLU A 316 -8.76 33.96 21.30
C GLU A 316 -7.51 34.84 21.42
N PRO A 317 -7.12 35.61 20.40
CA PRO A 317 -5.97 36.49 20.51
C PRO A 317 -6.25 37.60 21.54
N ALA A 318 -5.66 37.45 22.73
CA ALA A 318 -5.69 38.41 23.83
C ALA A 318 -4.86 39.68 23.56
N SER A 319 -5.08 40.35 22.43
CA SER A 319 -4.40 41.63 22.12
C SER A 319 -5.29 42.73 21.51
N ALA A 320 -6.62 42.57 21.48
CA ALA A 320 -7.52 43.56 20.85
C ALA A 320 -8.45 44.35 21.78
N SER A 321 -8.26 44.36 23.11
CA SER A 321 -9.20 45.05 24.03
C SER A 321 -8.59 45.94 25.11
N ALA A 322 -7.29 46.30 25.02
CA ALA A 322 -6.62 47.13 26.03
C ALA A 322 -6.11 48.51 25.54
N SER A 323 -6.69 49.09 24.48
CA SER A 323 -6.23 50.39 23.94
C SER A 323 -7.31 51.49 23.85
N VAL A 324 -8.54 51.28 24.33
CA VAL A 324 -9.58 52.33 24.28
C VAL A 324 -10.31 52.41 25.61
N LYS A 325 -9.66 52.98 26.63
CA LYS A 325 -10.28 53.51 27.87
C LYS A 325 -9.20 54.20 28.70
N GLY A 326 -8.81 55.41 28.31
CA GLY A 326 -7.80 56.15 29.06
C GLY A 326 -7.35 57.50 28.51
N VAL A 327 -8.13 58.21 27.69
CA VAL A 327 -7.85 59.62 27.34
C VAL A 327 -9.18 60.34 27.11
N ALA A 328 -9.88 60.68 28.19
CA ALA A 328 -10.97 61.64 28.18
C ALA A 328 -11.27 62.11 29.61
N ARG A 329 -10.24 62.65 30.29
CA ARG A 329 -10.41 63.56 31.42
C ARG A 329 -9.30 64.60 31.30
N ASP A 330 -9.72 65.85 31.51
CA ASP A 330 -8.90 67.06 31.65
C ASP A 330 -8.62 67.84 30.36
N VAL A 331 -9.61 68.62 29.92
CA VAL A 331 -9.41 70.05 29.61
C VAL A 331 -10.70 70.81 29.96
N ASN A 332 -10.74 71.38 31.16
CA ASN A 332 -11.48 72.59 31.48
C ASN A 332 -10.43 73.72 31.52
N LEU A 333 -10.52 74.68 30.62
CA LEU A 333 -10.21 76.11 30.74
C LEU A 333 -10.40 76.78 29.37
#